data_AF-A0A350PB82-F1
#
_entry.id   AF-A0A350PB82-F1
#
_cell.length_a   1.000
_cell.length_b   1.000
_cell.length_c   1.000
_cell.angle_alpha   90.00
_cell.angle_beta   90.00
_cell.angle_gamma   90.00
#
_symmetry.space_group_name_H-M   'P 1'
#
loop_
_entity.id
_entity.type
_entity.pdbx_description
1 polymer ?
#
loop_
_entity_poly.entity_id
_entity_poly.type
_entity_poly.pdbx_seq_one_letter_code
_entity_poly.pdbx_strand_id
1 'polypeptide(L)'
;INIGLNVLERLDSGYHNIETGFCFIEWTDRFEITPSSRNSLTMSDEKIPVDDSNLIVKAVALLEREAGLKDQFNIKVQKNIPAGAGLGGGSSNAATTLRMINKIANLGLQEPELMELGKKLGADVPFFIQGKPGFATGLGTEIEPLPIQPNGWIVTIFPGEPSSTPEAYNFVEPN
;
A
#
# COMPACT_ATOMS: atom_id res chain seq x y z
N ILE A 1 -9.32 5.16 0.63
CA ILE A 1 -10.69 4.64 0.87
C ILE A 1 -11.28 4.16 -0.44
N ASN A 2 -12.24 3.24 -0.37
CA ASN A 2 -13.06 2.81 -1.49
C ASN A 2 -14.38 3.58 -1.47
N ILE A 3 -14.70 4.30 -2.54
CA ILE A 3 -15.99 4.96 -2.79
C ILE A 3 -16.83 4.00 -3.61
N GLY A 4 -17.46 3.07 -2.89
CA GLY A 4 -18.08 1.90 -3.49
C GLY A 4 -17.05 0.80 -3.78
N LEU A 5 -17.49 -0.45 -3.57
CA LEU A 5 -16.76 -1.65 -3.95
C LEU A 5 -17.81 -2.66 -4.43
N ASN A 6 -17.73 -3.01 -5.71
CA ASN A 6 -18.62 -3.94 -6.37
C ASN A 6 -17.84 -5.24 -6.59
N VAL A 7 -18.37 -6.36 -6.11
CA VAL A 7 -17.77 -7.69 -6.31
C VAL A 7 -18.50 -8.36 -7.46
N LEU A 8 -17.82 -8.52 -8.59
CA LEU A 8 -18.40 -8.98 -9.84
C LEU A 8 -18.50 -10.50 -9.91
N GLU A 9 -17.43 -11.20 -9.55
CA GLU A 9 -17.37 -12.66 -9.62
C GLU A 9 -16.24 -13.19 -8.75
N ARG A 10 -16.36 -14.48 -8.39
CA ARG A 10 -15.27 -15.23 -7.78
C ARG A 10 -14.50 -15.97 -8.87
N LEU A 11 -13.18 -15.79 -8.88
CA LEU A 11 -12.27 -16.41 -9.84
C LEU A 11 -11.82 -17.79 -9.35
N ASP A 12 -11.36 -18.64 -10.29
CA ASP A 12 -10.79 -19.97 -9.99
C ASP A 12 -9.57 -19.91 -9.05
N SER A 13 -8.87 -18.78 -9.04
CA SER A 13 -7.75 -18.52 -8.12
C SER A 13 -8.17 -18.34 -6.66
N GLY A 14 -9.47 -18.26 -6.37
CA GLY A 14 -10.02 -17.95 -5.06
C GLY A 14 -10.12 -16.44 -4.75
N TYR A 15 -9.63 -15.59 -5.64
CA TYR A 15 -9.80 -14.14 -5.59
C TYR A 15 -11.12 -13.70 -6.21
N HIS A 16 -11.41 -12.40 -6.15
CA HIS A 16 -12.60 -11.81 -6.74
C HIS A 16 -12.23 -10.74 -7.77
N ASN A 17 -12.97 -10.72 -8.87
CA ASN A 17 -12.98 -9.59 -9.79
C ASN A 17 -13.85 -8.50 -9.18
N ILE A 18 -13.34 -7.27 -9.11
CA ILE A 18 -13.99 -6.15 -8.44
C ILE A 18 -13.97 -4.88 -9.29
N GLU A 19 -14.86 -3.97 -8.94
CA GLU A 19 -14.81 -2.57 -9.37
C GLU A 19 -14.85 -1.67 -8.14
N THR A 20 -13.98 -0.66 -8.08
CA THR A 20 -13.98 0.27 -6.94
C THR A 20 -13.43 1.63 -7.31
N GLY A 21 -14.00 2.69 -6.73
CA GLY A 21 -13.43 4.03 -6.80
C GLY A 21 -12.44 4.26 -5.68
N PHE A 22 -11.13 4.28 -5.96
CA PHE A 22 -10.14 4.61 -4.95
C PHE A 22 -9.95 6.11 -4.78
N CYS A 23 -9.98 6.58 -3.53
CA CYS A 23 -9.73 7.98 -3.15
C CYS A 23 -8.78 8.08 -1.96
N PHE A 24 -8.09 9.21 -1.86
CA PHE A 24 -7.20 9.50 -0.73
C PHE A 24 -7.93 10.26 0.37
N ILE A 25 -7.47 10.08 1.61
CA ILE A 25 -7.89 10.88 2.76
C ILE A 25 -6.65 11.42 3.45
N GLU A 26 -6.80 12.51 4.20
CA GLU A 26 -5.70 13.15 4.93
C GLU A 26 -5.38 12.46 6.26
N TRP A 27 -5.41 11.12 6.27
CA TRP A 27 -4.98 10.30 7.39
C TRP A 27 -3.73 9.54 6.98
N THR A 28 -2.56 10.03 7.42
CA THR A 28 -1.26 9.57 6.91
C THR A 28 -0.34 9.11 8.03
N ASP A 29 0.47 8.10 7.74
CA ASP A 29 1.65 7.78 8.54
C ASP A 29 2.80 8.77 8.25
N ARG A 30 3.79 8.83 9.14
CA ARG A 30 4.97 9.68 8.94
C ARG A 30 6.23 8.82 8.88
N PHE A 31 7.08 9.13 7.89
CA PHE A 31 8.35 8.42 7.64
C PHE A 31 9.55 9.30 7.98
N GLU A 32 10.57 8.69 8.56
CA GLU A 32 11.94 9.21 8.64
C GLU A 32 12.86 8.14 8.06
N ILE A 33 13.58 8.46 6.98
CA ILE A 33 14.52 7.55 6.33
C ILE A 33 15.88 8.23 6.32
N THR A 34 16.84 7.62 7.00
CA THR A 34 18.20 8.15 7.11
C THR A 34 19.22 7.11 6.65
N PRO A 35 20.31 7.50 5.97
CA PRO A 35 21.42 6.60 5.70
C PRO A 35 21.94 5.92 6.97
N SER A 36 22.38 4.67 6.85
CA SER A 36 22.82 3.82 7.95
C SER A 36 23.88 2.82 7.48
N SER A 37 24.57 2.20 8.44
CA SER A 37 25.50 1.08 8.20
C SER A 37 24.81 -0.29 8.21
N ARG A 38 23.50 -0.33 8.46
CA ARG A 38 22.64 -1.51 8.37
C ARG A 38 21.19 -1.10 8.14
N ASN A 39 20.44 -1.93 7.43
CA ASN A 39 19.00 -1.75 7.33
C ASN A 39 18.35 -1.99 8.69
N SER A 40 17.48 -1.08 9.11
CA SER A 40 16.65 -1.23 10.30
C SER A 40 15.30 -0.57 10.11
N LEU A 41 14.27 -1.19 10.70
CA LEU A 41 12.92 -0.66 10.75
C LEU A 41 12.52 -0.46 12.21
N THR A 42 11.94 0.70 12.51
CA THR A 42 11.30 0.98 13.81
C THR A 42 9.89 1.51 13.55
N MET A 43 8.90 0.89 14.18
CA MET A 43 7.52 1.33 14.13
C MET A 43 7.17 1.98 15.46
N SER A 44 6.38 3.05 15.46
CA SER A 44 5.87 3.64 16.71
C SER A 44 4.83 2.74 17.41
N ASP A 45 4.23 1.80 16.68
CA ASP A 45 3.37 0.75 17.22
C ASP A 45 4.16 -0.57 17.26
N GLU A 46 4.50 -1.01 18.47
CA GLU A 46 5.30 -2.21 18.73
C GLU A 46 4.57 -3.52 18.34
N LYS A 47 3.25 -3.48 18.12
CA LYS A 47 2.48 -4.65 17.70
C LYS A 47 2.68 -4.98 16.22
N ILE A 48 3.21 -4.04 15.43
CA ILE A 48 3.45 -4.25 14.02
C ILE A 48 4.81 -4.93 13.84
N PRO A 49 4.86 -6.13 13.22
CA PRO A 49 6.12 -6.83 12.98
C PRO A 49 7.10 -5.96 12.20
N VAL A 50 8.39 -6.03 12.57
CA VAL A 50 9.49 -5.35 11.86
C VAL A 50 10.44 -6.33 11.17
N ASP A 51 10.00 -7.58 11.05
CA ASP A 51 10.70 -8.66 10.36
C ASP A 51 10.39 -8.68 8.86
N ASP A 52 10.83 -9.75 8.20
CA ASP A 52 10.66 -10.05 6.78
C ASP A 52 9.20 -10.28 6.35
N SER A 53 8.23 -10.32 7.28
CA SER A 53 6.82 -10.27 6.94
C SER A 53 6.33 -8.86 6.56
N ASN A 54 7.00 -7.80 7.05
CA ASN A 54 6.59 -6.41 6.86
C ASN A 54 6.85 -5.92 5.41
N LEU A 55 5.86 -5.23 4.83
CA LEU A 55 5.94 -4.74 3.45
C LEU A 55 7.04 -3.70 3.22
N ILE A 56 7.43 -2.92 4.24
CA ILE A 56 8.57 -1.98 4.16
C ILE A 56 9.88 -2.77 3.99
N VAL A 57 10.08 -3.81 4.82
CA VAL A 57 11.27 -4.66 4.76
C VAL A 57 11.34 -5.37 3.41
N LYS A 58 10.21 -5.91 2.94
CA LYS A 58 10.10 -6.52 1.61
C LYS A 58 10.40 -5.51 0.48
N ALA A 59 9.94 -4.27 0.59
CA ALA A 59 10.21 -3.22 -0.40
C ALA A 59 11.71 -2.89 -0.49
N VAL A 60 12.41 -2.77 0.65
CA VAL A 60 13.87 -2.58 0.68
C VAL A 60 14.58 -3.75 0.01
N ALA A 61 14.27 -4.98 0.44
CA ALA A 61 14.88 -6.18 -0.14
C ALA A 61 14.63 -6.32 -1.65
N LEU A 62 13.45 -5.89 -2.12
CA LEU A 62 13.11 -5.90 -3.53
C LEU A 62 13.95 -4.89 -4.33
N LEU A 63 14.19 -3.69 -3.80
CA LEU A 63 15.08 -2.71 -4.42
C LEU A 63 16.54 -3.19 -4.45
N GLU A 64 17.01 -3.86 -3.39
CA GLU A 64 18.37 -4.45 -3.35
C GLU A 64 18.52 -5.50 -4.45
N ARG A 65 17.55 -6.39 -4.56
CA ARG A 65 17.59 -7.51 -5.52
C ARG A 65 17.43 -7.07 -6.97
N GLU A 66 16.53 -6.13 -7.25
CA GLU A 66 16.08 -5.86 -8.62
C GLU A 66 16.49 -4.48 -9.15
N ALA A 67 16.78 -3.51 -8.28
CA ALA A 67 17.17 -2.16 -8.67
C ALA A 67 18.63 -1.82 -8.30
N GLY A 68 19.40 -2.80 -7.79
CA GLY A 68 20.81 -2.63 -7.47
C GLY A 68 21.07 -1.69 -6.29
N LEU A 69 20.10 -1.53 -5.38
CA LEU A 69 20.29 -0.74 -4.18
C LEU A 69 21.42 -1.34 -3.32
N LYS A 70 22.41 -0.50 -2.99
CA LYS A 70 23.54 -0.86 -2.12
C LYS A 70 23.56 -0.10 -0.80
N ASP A 71 22.94 1.09 -0.79
CA ASP A 71 22.85 1.92 0.41
C ASP A 71 21.91 1.27 1.42
N GLN A 72 22.21 1.47 2.69
CA GLN A 72 21.41 0.95 3.79
C GLN A 72 20.77 2.09 4.57
N PHE A 73 19.58 1.82 5.11
CA PHE A 73 18.76 2.85 5.73
C PHE A 73 18.22 2.43 7.09
N ASN A 74 18.21 3.39 8.00
CA ASN A 74 17.36 3.34 9.17
C ASN A 74 16.03 4.00 8.83
N ILE A 75 14.94 3.24 8.88
CA ILE A 75 13.58 3.66 8.57
C ILE A 75 12.79 3.69 9.87
N LYS A 76 12.24 4.85 10.22
CA LYS A 76 11.28 4.97 11.32
C LYS A 76 9.93 5.36 10.75
N VAL A 77 8.87 4.70 11.23
CA VAL A 77 7.50 4.99 10.84
C VAL A 77 6.67 5.27 12.06
N GLN A 78 6.16 6.50 12.15
CA GLN A 78 5.10 6.84 13.07
C GLN A 78 3.77 6.44 12.45
N LYS A 79 3.14 5.41 13.02
CA LYS A 79 1.87 4.87 12.58
C LYS A 79 0.72 5.64 13.17
N ASN A 80 -0.02 6.31 12.30
CA ASN A 80 -1.27 6.98 12.65
C ASN A 80 -2.46 6.22 12.08
N ILE A 81 -2.31 5.58 10.91
CA ILE A 81 -3.36 4.74 10.30
C ILE A 81 -3.37 3.38 11.02
N PRO A 82 -4.47 2.97 11.68
CA PRO A 82 -4.51 1.71 12.39
C PRO A 82 -4.30 0.52 11.44
N ALA A 83 -3.52 -0.47 11.89
CA ALA A 83 -3.38 -1.72 11.16
C ALA A 83 -4.73 -2.45 11.06
N GLY A 84 -5.05 -3.02 9.89
CA GLY A 84 -6.31 -3.72 9.67
C GLY A 84 -7.55 -2.82 9.52
N ALA A 85 -7.38 -1.49 9.41
CA ALA A 85 -8.50 -0.55 9.25
C ALA A 85 -9.14 -0.53 7.84
N GLY A 86 -8.69 -1.38 6.90
CA GLY A 86 -9.17 -1.35 5.51
C GLY A 86 -8.77 -0.10 4.72
N LEU A 87 -7.77 0.65 5.17
CA LEU A 87 -7.33 1.91 4.56
C LEU A 87 -6.07 1.78 3.69
N GLY A 88 -5.57 0.57 3.48
CA GLY A 88 -4.36 0.33 2.69
C GLY A 88 -3.07 0.87 3.32
N GLY A 89 -3.02 1.06 4.65
CA GLY A 89 -1.87 1.66 5.34
C GLY A 89 -0.54 0.94 5.08
N GLY A 90 -0.53 -0.40 5.13
CA GLY A 90 0.67 -1.19 4.80
C GLY A 90 1.11 -1.03 3.34
N SER A 91 0.16 -1.03 2.41
CA SER A 91 0.44 -0.83 0.98
C SER A 91 0.97 0.58 0.69
N SER A 92 0.41 1.60 1.35
CA SER A 92 0.90 2.98 1.31
C SER A 92 2.32 3.10 1.85
N ASN A 93 2.63 2.41 2.95
CA ASN A 93 3.97 2.37 3.53
C ASN A 93 4.99 1.72 2.57
N ALA A 94 4.61 0.65 1.90
CA ALA A 94 5.44 -0.03 0.90
C ALA A 94 5.73 0.87 -0.31
N ALA A 95 4.69 1.48 -0.88
CA ALA A 95 4.81 2.43 -1.99
C ALA A 95 5.68 3.63 -1.63
N THR A 96 5.50 4.18 -0.42
CA THR A 96 6.30 5.29 0.10
C THR A 96 7.77 4.89 0.21
N THR A 97 8.05 3.69 0.71
CA THR A 97 9.41 3.15 0.81
C THR A 97 10.07 3.04 -0.57
N LEU A 98 9.38 2.44 -1.55
CA LEU A 98 9.87 2.34 -2.92
C LEU A 98 10.21 3.71 -3.52
N ARG A 99 9.28 4.67 -3.42
CA ARG A 99 9.45 6.02 -3.98
C ARG A 99 10.57 6.81 -3.29
N MET A 100 10.60 6.79 -1.96
CA MET A 100 11.57 7.56 -1.18
C MET A 100 12.98 6.99 -1.35
N ILE A 101 13.14 5.66 -1.28
CA ILE A 101 14.46 5.04 -1.44
C ILE A 101 14.97 5.21 -2.88
N ASN A 102 14.13 4.98 -3.89
CA ASN A 102 14.48 5.26 -5.29
C ASN A 102 15.02 6.69 -5.47
N LYS A 103 14.38 7.67 -4.83
CA LYS A 103 14.78 9.08 -4.89
C LYS A 103 16.09 9.36 -4.15
N ILE A 104 16.25 8.92 -2.90
CA ILE A 104 17.42 9.26 -2.08
C ILE A 104 18.68 8.48 -2.50
N ALA A 105 18.53 7.24 -2.99
CA ALA A 105 19.63 6.42 -3.50
C ALA A 105 19.87 6.64 -5.01
N ASN A 106 19.09 7.51 -5.65
CA ASN A 106 19.20 7.85 -7.07
C ASN A 106 19.21 6.60 -7.98
N LEU A 107 18.29 5.65 -7.75
CA LEU A 107 18.24 4.39 -8.50
C LEU A 107 17.71 4.57 -9.94
N GLY A 108 17.09 5.72 -10.23
CA GLY A 108 16.66 6.09 -11.58
C GLY A 108 15.39 5.38 -12.08
N LEU A 109 14.70 4.62 -11.22
CA LEU A 109 13.46 3.93 -11.58
C LEU A 109 12.37 4.93 -11.91
N GLN A 110 11.71 4.72 -13.04
CA GLN A 110 10.53 5.46 -13.48
C GLN A 110 9.26 4.88 -12.83
N GLU A 111 8.17 5.64 -12.91
CA GLU A 111 6.87 5.22 -12.34
C GLU A 111 6.44 3.83 -12.80
N PRO A 112 6.51 3.44 -14.10
CA PRO A 112 6.14 2.08 -14.53
C PRO A 112 6.97 0.99 -13.86
N GLU A 113 8.27 1.21 -13.66
CA GLU A 113 9.16 0.24 -13.01
C GLU A 113 8.82 0.10 -11.51
N LEU A 114 8.53 1.22 -10.84
CA LEU A 114 8.03 1.21 -9.46
C LEU A 114 6.69 0.47 -9.36
N MET A 115 5.78 0.66 -10.32
CA MET A 115 4.49 -0.03 -10.36
C MET A 115 4.69 -1.55 -10.47
N GLU A 116 5.61 -2.03 -11.31
CA GLU A 116 5.94 -3.46 -11.43
C GLU A 116 6.52 -4.03 -10.12
N LEU A 117 7.38 -3.28 -9.42
CA LEU A 117 7.83 -3.67 -8.09
C LEU A 117 6.69 -3.67 -7.07
N GLY A 118 5.80 -2.68 -7.13
CA GLY A 118 4.63 -2.56 -6.26
C GLY A 118 3.69 -3.75 -6.38
N LYS A 119 3.41 -4.21 -7.60
CA LYS A 119 2.57 -5.40 -7.86
C LYS A 119 3.08 -6.65 -7.15
N LYS A 120 4.40 -6.79 -6.96
CA LYS A 120 5.01 -7.92 -6.25
C LYS A 120 4.82 -7.86 -4.72
N LEU A 121 4.53 -6.67 -4.18
CA LEU A 121 4.35 -6.45 -2.75
C LEU A 121 2.88 -6.56 -2.32
N GLY A 122 1.96 -6.11 -3.16
CA GLY A 122 0.52 -6.23 -2.91
C GLY A 122 -0.33 -5.49 -3.95
N ALA A 123 -1.59 -5.92 -4.10
CA ALA A 123 -2.50 -5.42 -5.11
C ALA A 123 -2.77 -3.90 -5.02
N ASP A 124 -2.82 -3.36 -3.79
CA ASP A 124 -3.05 -1.93 -3.58
C ASP A 124 -1.78 -1.06 -3.67
N VAL A 125 -0.58 -1.65 -3.69
CA VAL A 125 0.67 -0.85 -3.70
C VAL A 125 0.79 0.04 -4.94
N PRO A 126 0.48 -0.44 -6.16
CA PRO A 126 0.45 0.40 -7.37
C PRO A 126 -0.41 1.66 -7.24
N PHE A 127 -1.59 1.57 -6.59
CA PHE A 127 -2.45 2.73 -6.34
C PHE A 127 -1.70 3.86 -5.60
N PHE A 128 -0.99 3.50 -4.53
CA PHE A 128 -0.23 4.46 -3.73
C PHE A 128 1.05 4.97 -4.43
N ILE A 129 1.59 4.21 -5.39
CA ILE A 129 2.71 4.67 -6.22
C ILE A 129 2.23 5.75 -7.18
N GLN A 130 1.13 5.48 -7.90
CA GLN A 130 0.53 6.42 -8.84
C GLN A 130 0.03 7.69 -8.15
N GLY A 131 -0.50 7.57 -6.93
CA GLY A 131 -0.84 8.72 -6.08
C GLY A 131 -1.97 9.58 -6.64
N LYS A 132 -2.86 9.01 -7.47
CA LYS A 132 -4.02 9.68 -8.07
C LYS A 132 -5.29 8.89 -7.78
N PRO A 133 -6.41 9.55 -7.41
CA PRO A 133 -7.71 8.90 -7.34
C PRO A 133 -8.04 8.26 -8.69
N GLY A 134 -8.81 7.18 -8.65
CA GLY A 134 -9.11 6.45 -9.88
C GLY A 134 -10.08 5.31 -9.69
N PHE A 135 -10.60 4.83 -10.80
CA PHE A 135 -11.43 3.64 -10.83
C PHE A 135 -10.53 2.43 -11.07
N ALA A 136 -10.71 1.41 -10.23
CA ALA A 136 -9.93 0.19 -10.28
C ALA A 136 -10.80 -1.00 -10.64
N THR A 137 -10.28 -1.87 -11.50
CA THR A 137 -10.93 -3.08 -12.00
C THR A 137 -10.04 -4.32 -11.77
N GLY A 138 -10.54 -5.50 -12.16
CA GLY A 138 -9.80 -6.76 -12.03
C GLY A 138 -9.66 -7.13 -10.55
N LEU A 139 -8.44 -7.35 -10.09
CA LEU A 139 -8.14 -7.57 -8.66
C LEU A 139 -7.97 -6.27 -7.86
N GLY A 140 -8.39 -5.12 -8.41
CA GLY A 140 -8.08 -3.78 -7.90
C GLY A 140 -6.71 -3.25 -8.33
N THR A 141 -6.03 -3.93 -9.26
CA THR A 141 -4.68 -3.59 -9.73
C THR A 141 -4.63 -2.78 -11.02
N GLU A 142 -5.72 -2.79 -11.79
CA GLU A 142 -5.86 -2.05 -13.03
C GLU A 142 -6.54 -0.73 -12.72
N ILE A 143 -5.79 0.37 -12.70
CA ILE A 143 -6.28 1.65 -12.19
C ILE A 143 -6.29 2.68 -13.31
N GLU A 144 -7.48 3.18 -13.61
CA GLU A 144 -7.69 4.34 -14.46
C GLU A 144 -7.81 5.60 -13.59
N PRO A 145 -6.88 6.57 -13.70
CA PRO A 145 -6.99 7.83 -12.98
C PRO A 145 -8.24 8.61 -13.40
N LEU A 146 -9.09 8.94 -12.42
CA LEU A 146 -10.33 9.68 -12.64
C LEU A 146 -10.51 10.74 -11.55
N PRO A 147 -11.15 11.88 -11.85
CA PRO A 147 -11.37 12.96 -10.89
C PRO A 147 -12.53 12.63 -9.93
N ILE A 148 -12.44 11.51 -9.22
CA ILE A 148 -13.51 10.98 -8.33
C ILE A 148 -13.35 11.38 -6.86
N GLN A 149 -12.31 12.16 -6.53
CA GLN A 149 -12.08 12.65 -5.17
C GLN A 149 -13.29 13.47 -4.68
N PRO A 150 -13.92 13.12 -3.55
CA PRO A 150 -15.06 13.87 -3.03
C PRO A 150 -14.69 15.31 -2.73
N ASN A 151 -15.54 16.24 -3.16
CA ASN A 151 -15.46 17.65 -2.79
C ASN A 151 -16.22 17.88 -1.48
N GLY A 152 -15.68 17.37 -0.37
CA GLY A 152 -16.31 17.47 0.94
C GLY A 152 -15.49 16.85 2.07
N TRP A 153 -15.92 17.11 3.31
CA TRP A 153 -15.29 16.54 4.49
C TRP A 153 -15.60 15.04 4.61
N ILE A 154 -14.56 14.25 4.82
CA ILE A 154 -14.67 12.82 5.09
C ILE A 154 -14.24 12.58 6.54
N VAL A 155 -15.16 12.17 7.38
CA VAL A 155 -14.86 11.74 8.76
C VAL A 155 -14.71 10.23 8.76
N THR A 156 -13.51 9.75 9.11
CA THR A 156 -13.22 8.31 9.18
C THR A 156 -13.20 7.87 10.64
N ILE A 157 -13.89 6.77 10.96
CA ILE A 157 -13.94 6.20 12.31
C ILE A 157 -13.43 4.77 12.24
N PHE A 158 -12.38 4.48 13.02
CA PHE A 158 -11.91 3.10 13.23
C PHE A 158 -12.53 2.57 14.53
N PRO A 159 -13.30 1.48 14.50
CA PRO A 159 -14.02 0.99 15.68
C PRO A 159 -13.12 0.31 16.72
N GLY A 160 -11.81 0.17 16.47
CA GLY A 160 -10.87 -0.51 17.36
C GLY A 160 -10.66 -2.00 17.04
N GLU A 161 -11.48 -2.55 16.15
CA GLU A 161 -11.42 -3.95 15.73
C GLU A 161 -10.87 -4.06 14.30
N PRO A 162 -9.78 -4.81 14.06
CA PRO A 162 -9.26 -5.03 12.72
C PRO A 162 -10.21 -5.93 11.92
N SER A 163 -10.38 -5.65 10.63
CA SER A 163 -11.15 -6.50 9.72
C SER A 163 -10.21 -7.37 8.89
N SER A 164 -10.47 -8.68 8.86
CA SER A 164 -9.76 -9.63 8.02
C SER A 164 -10.33 -9.60 6.60
N THR A 165 -9.56 -9.06 5.64
CA THR A 165 -9.96 -9.02 4.22
C THR A 165 -10.31 -10.41 3.66
N PRO A 166 -9.52 -11.48 3.88
CA PRO A 166 -9.87 -12.81 3.40
C PRO A 166 -11.17 -13.35 4.00
N GLU A 167 -11.41 -13.09 5.29
CA GLU A 167 -12.64 -13.49 5.97
C GLU A 167 -13.85 -12.76 5.40
N ALA A 168 -13.75 -11.44 5.21
CA ALA A 168 -14.82 -10.63 4.63
C ALA A 168 -15.21 -11.14 3.23
N TYR A 169 -14.24 -11.44 2.36
CA TYR A 169 -14.52 -11.98 1.02
C TYR A 169 -15.16 -13.38 1.04
N ASN A 170 -14.96 -14.20 2.07
CA ASN A 170 -15.61 -15.52 2.16
C ASN A 170 -17.12 -15.43 2.40
N PHE A 171 -17.62 -14.29 2.88
CA PHE A 171 -19.05 -14.06 3.15
C PHE A 171 -19.76 -13.28 2.04
N VAL A 172 -19.07 -12.94 0.95
CA VAL A 172 -19.68 -12.19 -0.17
C VAL A 172 -20.28 -13.16 -1.18
N GLU A 173 -21.53 -12.89 -1.58
CA GLU A 173 -22.11 -13.40 -2.82
C GLU A 173 -21.90 -12.34 -3.92
N PRO A 174 -21.19 -12.65 -5.02
CA PRO A 174 -21.02 -11.71 -6.13
C PRO A 174 -22.35 -11.32 -6.77
N ASN A 175 -22.39 -10.14 -7.39
CA ASN A 175 -23.59 -9.57 -8.03
C ASN A 175 -23.98 -10.26 -9.34
#